data_AF-A0A1Q3C0X3-F1
#
_entry.id   AF-A0A1Q3C0X3-F1
#
_cell.length_a   1.000
_cell.length_b   1.000
_cell.length_c   1.000
_cell.angle_alpha   90.00
_cell.angle_beta   90.00
_cell.angle_gamma   90.00
#
_symmetry.space_group_name_H-M   'P 1'
#
loop_
_entity.id
_entity.type
_entity.pdbx_description
1 polymer ?
#
loop_
_entity_poly.entity_id
_entity_poly.type
_entity_poly.pdbx_seq_one_letter_code
_entity_poly.pdbx_strand_id
1 'polypeptide(L)'
;MKDKKKAMIATWSDSDDSSSDEDENEEIANIAFMAIDDDNEVCSSSLSYNDLLSEYNELIDVLNGLNKEYQLLKKMAKDRAKENLELKNHILNIKNDECLTEKISTLEKENSGLKIEIAALKKVFSKLSDSSTKLDKLIGMQRCVFDKAGLGFDEMNKVQHFNKLLDRKKENVVNCNFCGNFGHLSYNC
;
A
#
# COMPACT_ATOMS: atom_id res chain seq x y z
N MET A 1 8.07 -47.17 49.09
CA MET A 1 7.71 -47.03 47.66
C MET A 1 7.55 -45.55 47.37
N LYS A 2 8.41 -44.99 46.51
CA LYS A 2 8.43 -43.57 46.17
C LYS A 2 7.76 -43.42 44.80
N ASP A 3 6.60 -42.77 44.76
CA ASP A 3 6.01 -42.32 43.51
C ASP A 3 6.83 -41.15 42.96
N LYS A 4 7.42 -41.35 41.77
CA LYS A 4 8.06 -40.28 40.99
C LYS A 4 7.27 -40.12 39.69
N LYS A 5 6.36 -39.14 39.68
CA LYS A 5 5.87 -38.54 38.43
C LYS A 5 6.96 -37.62 37.91
N LYS A 6 7.53 -37.93 36.75
CA LYS A 6 8.37 -37.00 35.98
C LYS A 6 7.74 -36.83 34.59
N ALA A 7 7.33 -35.60 34.31
CA ALA A 7 6.76 -35.16 33.05
C ALA A 7 7.80 -35.28 31.92
N MET A 8 7.34 -35.67 30.74
CA MET A 8 8.11 -35.83 29.52
C MET A 8 8.08 -34.51 28.75
N ILE A 9 9.23 -33.82 28.69
CA ILE A 9 9.48 -32.71 27.78
C ILE A 9 10.53 -33.24 26.81
N ALA A 10 10.15 -33.42 25.54
CA ALA A 10 11.10 -33.72 24.47
C ALA A 10 11.24 -32.45 23.61
N THR A 11 12.36 -31.77 23.82
CA THR A 11 12.92 -30.73 22.96
C THR A 11 13.39 -31.39 21.66
N TRP A 12 12.72 -31.12 20.53
CA TRP A 12 13.30 -31.42 19.22
C TRP A 12 14.31 -30.32 18.90
N SER A 13 15.59 -30.69 19.06
CA SER A 13 16.72 -29.86 18.66
C SER A 13 16.95 -30.04 17.17
N ASP A 14 17.04 -28.89 16.52
CA ASP A 14 17.61 -28.66 15.20
C ASP A 14 19.03 -29.23 15.13
N SER A 15 19.31 -30.05 14.11
CA SER A 15 20.67 -30.45 13.72
C SER A 15 20.64 -30.90 12.26
N ASP A 16 20.77 -29.91 11.37
CA ASP A 16 21.42 -30.12 10.07
C ASP A 16 22.90 -30.42 10.32
N ASP A 17 23.36 -31.62 9.97
CA ASP A 17 24.73 -31.81 9.51
C ASP A 17 24.81 -32.99 8.55
N SER A 18 25.42 -32.73 7.39
CA SER A 18 25.48 -33.64 6.24
C SER A 18 26.54 -34.73 6.42
N SER A 19 26.27 -35.95 5.93
CA SER A 19 27.31 -36.77 5.29
C SER A 19 26.70 -37.88 4.44
N SER A 20 27.13 -37.92 3.19
CA SER A 20 26.98 -39.00 2.22
C SER A 20 27.71 -40.25 2.71
N ASP A 21 27.06 -41.41 2.72
CA ASP A 21 27.69 -42.70 2.52
C ASP A 21 26.71 -43.64 1.81
N GLU A 22 27.21 -44.28 0.77
CA GLU A 22 26.55 -45.27 -0.07
C GLU A 22 26.22 -46.51 0.77
N ASP A 23 24.95 -46.83 0.92
CA ASP A 23 24.54 -48.20 1.19
C ASP A 23 23.32 -48.49 0.31
N GLU A 24 23.56 -49.34 -0.68
CA GLU A 24 22.57 -50.01 -1.51
C GLU A 24 21.62 -50.79 -0.59
N ASN A 25 20.59 -50.12 -0.08
CA ASN A 25 19.47 -50.79 0.56
C ASN A 25 18.68 -51.49 -0.54
N GLU A 26 19.10 -52.70 -0.86
CA GLU A 26 18.34 -53.69 -1.60
C GLU A 26 16.98 -53.82 -0.92
N GLU A 27 15.94 -53.23 -1.52
CA GLU A 27 14.56 -53.38 -1.06
C GLU A 27 14.12 -54.83 -1.30
N ILE A 28 14.45 -55.72 -0.36
CA ILE A 28 14.02 -57.11 -0.39
C ILE A 28 12.52 -57.14 -0.06
N ALA A 29 11.69 -57.14 -1.11
CA ALA A 29 10.27 -57.41 -1.00
C ALA A 29 10.05 -58.88 -0.59
N ASN A 30 9.73 -59.11 0.69
CA ASN A 30 9.33 -60.43 1.19
C ASN A 30 7.93 -60.78 0.66
N ILE A 31 7.86 -61.40 -0.52
CA ILE A 31 6.62 -61.99 -1.05
C ILE A 31 6.38 -63.31 -0.31
N ALA A 32 5.48 -63.29 0.67
CA ALA A 32 5.02 -64.48 1.36
C ALA A 32 4.04 -65.27 0.45
N PHE A 33 4.49 -66.40 -0.10
CA PHE A 33 3.61 -67.37 -0.73
C PHE A 33 3.01 -68.28 0.36
N MET A 34 1.71 -68.13 0.65
CA MET A 34 1.00 -69.12 1.45
C MET A 34 0.74 -70.37 0.60
N ALA A 35 1.18 -71.52 1.09
CA ALA A 35 0.84 -72.82 0.50
C ALA A 35 -0.67 -73.01 0.56
N ILE A 36 -1.25 -73.44 -0.56
CA ILE A 36 -2.68 -73.72 -0.69
C ILE A 36 -2.84 -75.20 -0.37
N ASP A 37 -3.41 -75.53 0.80
CA ASP A 37 -3.78 -76.91 1.11
C ASP A 37 -4.94 -77.33 0.19
N ASP A 38 -4.77 -78.48 -0.45
CA ASP A 38 -5.46 -78.98 -1.66
C ASP A 38 -6.89 -79.52 -1.44
N ASP A 39 -7.66 -78.99 -0.48
CA ASP A 39 -8.97 -79.56 -0.12
C ASP A 39 -10.04 -78.50 0.15
N ASN A 40 -10.23 -77.59 -0.80
CA ASN A 40 -11.48 -76.83 -0.87
C ASN A 40 -11.91 -76.71 -2.32
N GLU A 41 -12.88 -77.54 -2.72
CA GLU A 41 -13.65 -77.39 -3.96
C GLU A 41 -14.46 -76.09 -3.84
N VAL A 42 -13.76 -74.96 -3.92
CA VAL A 42 -14.35 -73.66 -4.15
C VAL A 42 -14.90 -73.78 -5.56
N CYS A 43 -16.22 -73.65 -5.68
CA CYS A 43 -16.89 -73.34 -6.94
C CYS A 43 -16.42 -71.94 -7.40
N SER A 44 -15.13 -71.83 -7.69
CA SER A 44 -14.54 -70.79 -8.50
C SER A 44 -15.24 -71.00 -9.82
N SER A 45 -16.09 -70.06 -10.23
CA SER A 45 -16.47 -69.97 -11.63
C SER A 45 -15.14 -69.95 -12.38
N SER A 46 -14.68 -71.10 -12.87
CA SER A 46 -13.36 -71.23 -13.45
C SER A 46 -13.47 -70.46 -14.74
N LEU A 47 -13.03 -69.20 -14.69
CA LEU A 47 -13.10 -68.31 -15.81
C LEU A 47 -12.49 -69.08 -16.99
N SER A 48 -13.24 -69.21 -18.08
CA SER A 48 -12.73 -69.94 -19.22
C SER A 48 -11.43 -69.27 -19.66
N TYR A 49 -10.48 -70.03 -20.20
CA TYR A 49 -9.23 -69.45 -20.73
C TYR A 49 -9.50 -68.27 -21.67
N ASN A 50 -10.59 -68.33 -22.45
CA ASN A 50 -11.00 -67.26 -23.35
C ASN A 50 -11.46 -65.99 -22.62
N ASP A 51 -12.15 -66.15 -21.49
CA ASP A 51 -12.61 -65.03 -20.66
C ASP A 51 -11.40 -64.32 -20.02
N LEU A 52 -10.43 -65.10 -19.52
CA LEU A 52 -9.20 -64.57 -18.92
C LEU A 52 -8.35 -63.82 -19.96
N LEU A 53 -8.28 -64.37 -21.18
CA LEU A 53 -7.60 -63.73 -22.30
C LEU A 53 -8.29 -62.42 -22.71
N SER A 54 -9.61 -62.36 -22.67
CA SER A 54 -10.38 -61.13 -22.94
C SER A 54 -10.04 -60.04 -21.92
N GLU A 55 -10.11 -60.35 -20.63
CA GLU A 55 -9.78 -59.41 -19.55
C GLU A 55 -8.32 -58.92 -19.65
N TYR A 56 -7.38 -59.81 -19.98
CA TYR A 56 -5.98 -59.45 -20.20
C TYR A 56 -5.79 -58.46 -21.36
N ASN A 57 -6.48 -58.67 -22.49
CA ASN A 57 -6.40 -57.75 -23.63
C ASN A 57 -7.01 -56.38 -23.30
N GLU A 58 -8.14 -56.34 -22.59
CA GLU A 58 -8.74 -55.09 -22.11
C GLU A 58 -7.77 -54.32 -21.19
N LEU A 59 -7.07 -55.03 -20.29
CA LEU A 59 -6.06 -54.42 -19.43
C LEU A 59 -4.89 -53.84 -20.23
N ILE A 60 -4.43 -54.53 -21.28
CA ILE A 60 -3.40 -54.01 -22.18
C ILE A 60 -3.87 -52.73 -22.87
N ASP A 61 -5.12 -52.69 -23.35
CA ASP A 61 -5.66 -51.51 -24.02
C ASP A 61 -5.73 -50.30 -23.07
N VAL A 62 -6.15 -50.52 -21.83
CA VAL A 62 -6.13 -49.49 -20.79
C VAL A 62 -4.70 -49.02 -20.49
N LEU A 63 -3.74 -49.95 -20.35
CA LEU A 63 -2.33 -49.62 -20.12
C LEU A 63 -1.74 -48.80 -21.27
N ASN A 64 -2.05 -49.17 -22.51
CA ASN A 64 -1.63 -48.44 -23.71
C ASN A 64 -2.24 -47.03 -23.75
N GLY A 65 -3.52 -46.89 -23.35
CA GLY A 65 -4.18 -45.59 -23.19
C GLY A 65 -3.47 -44.71 -22.18
N LEU A 66 -3.22 -45.24 -20.98
CA LEU A 66 -2.54 -44.52 -19.90
C LEU A 66 -1.13 -44.09 -20.29
N ASN A 67 -0.38 -44.95 -20.99
CA ASN A 67 0.96 -44.62 -21.47
C ASN A 67 0.93 -43.44 -22.45
N LYS A 68 -0.06 -43.36 -23.35
CA LYS A 68 -0.23 -42.20 -24.26
C LYS A 68 -0.48 -40.91 -23.47
N GLU A 69 -1.38 -40.95 -22.49
CA GLU A 69 -1.67 -39.79 -21.63
C GLU A 69 -0.43 -39.34 -20.85
N TYR A 70 0.33 -40.29 -20.29
CA TYR A 70 1.57 -39.99 -19.60
C TYR A 70 2.59 -39.27 -20.50
N GLN A 71 2.76 -39.71 -21.75
CA GLN A 71 3.67 -39.03 -22.68
C GLN A 71 3.23 -37.61 -23.01
N LEU A 72 1.91 -37.38 -23.15
CA LEU A 72 1.35 -36.04 -23.34
C LEU A 72 1.62 -35.16 -22.12
N LEU A 73 1.38 -35.67 -20.91
CA LEU A 73 1.62 -34.95 -19.66
C LEU A 73 3.11 -34.61 -19.50
N LYS A 74 3.99 -35.55 -19.79
CA LYS A 74 5.45 -35.36 -19.78
C LYS A 74 5.88 -34.25 -20.75
N LYS A 75 5.28 -34.18 -21.94
CA LYS A 75 5.54 -33.09 -22.90
C LYS A 75 5.05 -31.75 -22.36
N MET A 76 3.81 -31.69 -21.87
CA MET A 76 3.24 -30.48 -21.26
C MET A 76 4.08 -29.96 -20.08
N ALA A 77 4.59 -30.85 -19.23
CA ALA A 77 5.45 -30.48 -18.12
C ALA A 77 6.76 -29.82 -18.59
N LYS A 78 7.38 -30.34 -19.65
CA LYS A 78 8.58 -29.75 -20.27
C LYS A 78 8.29 -28.37 -20.87
N ASP A 79 7.18 -28.24 -21.61
CA ASP A 79 6.80 -26.97 -22.24
C ASP A 79 6.52 -25.89 -21.18
N ARG A 80 5.80 -26.23 -20.10
CA ARG A 80 5.57 -25.33 -18.96
C ARG A 80 6.87 -24.95 -18.24
N ALA A 81 7.81 -25.88 -18.11
CA ALA A 81 9.11 -25.57 -17.51
C ALA A 81 9.90 -24.55 -18.34
N LYS A 82 9.82 -24.63 -19.68
CA LYS A 82 10.41 -23.66 -20.59
C LYS A 82 9.74 -22.28 -20.47
N GLU A 83 8.41 -22.22 -20.49
CA GLU A 83 7.65 -20.97 -20.33
C GLU A 83 7.98 -20.29 -18.99
N ASN A 84 8.07 -21.07 -17.89
CA ASN A 84 8.46 -20.54 -16.59
C ASN A 84 9.87 -19.93 -16.58
N LEU A 85 10.81 -20.49 -17.35
CA LEU A 85 12.15 -19.93 -17.50
C LEU A 85 12.13 -18.61 -18.28
N GLU A 86 11.37 -18.57 -19.38
CA GLU A 86 11.18 -17.35 -20.19
C GLU A 86 10.54 -16.22 -19.37
N LEU A 87 9.48 -16.53 -18.61
CA LEU A 87 8.82 -15.57 -17.71
C LEU A 87 9.76 -15.04 -16.63
N LYS A 88 10.58 -15.91 -16.01
CA LYS A 88 11.59 -15.47 -15.04
C LYS A 88 12.60 -14.51 -15.66
N ASN A 89 13.04 -14.77 -16.90
CA ASN A 89 13.95 -13.88 -17.62
C ASN A 89 13.30 -12.53 -17.94
N HIS A 90 12.04 -12.50 -18.36
CA HIS A 90 11.31 -11.25 -18.58
C HIS A 90 11.17 -10.42 -17.29
N ILE A 91 10.85 -11.06 -16.16
CA ILE A 91 10.77 -10.38 -14.86
C ILE A 91 12.14 -9.80 -14.47
N LEU A 92 13.22 -10.55 -14.67
CA LEU A 92 14.57 -10.08 -14.38
C LEU A 92 14.92 -8.87 -15.25
N ASN A 93 14.58 -8.89 -16.54
CA ASN A 93 14.84 -7.78 -17.45
C ASN A 93 14.07 -6.51 -17.04
N ILE A 94 12.78 -6.63 -16.70
CA ILE A 94 11.97 -5.51 -16.19
C ILE A 94 12.54 -4.96 -14.87
N LYS A 95 13.00 -5.84 -13.99
CA LYS A 95 13.62 -5.42 -12.71
C LYS A 95 14.95 -4.71 -12.90
N ASN A 96 15.70 -5.10 -13.93
CA ASN A 96 16.99 -4.52 -14.29
C ASN A 96 16.89 -3.29 -15.19
N ASP A 97 15.68 -2.83 -15.53
CA ASP A 97 15.49 -1.50 -16.14
C ASP A 97 15.81 -0.42 -15.10
N GLU A 98 17.11 -0.27 -14.82
CA GLU A 98 17.73 0.74 -13.97
C GLU A 98 17.24 2.15 -14.38
N CYS A 99 17.00 2.34 -15.68
CA CYS A 99 16.35 3.51 -16.26
C CYS A 99 14.97 3.85 -15.64
N LEU A 100 14.13 2.86 -15.34
CA LEU A 100 12.83 3.09 -14.70
C LEU A 100 13.02 3.52 -13.24
N THR A 101 13.96 2.92 -12.54
CA THR A 101 14.26 3.25 -11.14
C THR A 101 14.80 4.67 -11.02
N GLU A 102 15.74 5.05 -11.89
CA GLU A 102 16.26 6.42 -11.98
C GLU A 102 15.15 7.41 -12.29
N LYS A 103 14.29 7.11 -13.28
CA LYS A 103 13.19 7.99 -13.67
C LYS A 103 12.13 8.15 -12.57
N ILE A 104 11.86 7.11 -11.80
CA ILE A 104 11.00 7.21 -10.61
C ILE A 104 11.64 8.12 -9.57
N SER A 105 12.95 7.96 -9.30
CA SER A 105 13.65 8.79 -8.34
C SER A 105 13.70 10.27 -8.74
N THR A 106 13.87 10.58 -10.04
CA THR A 106 13.83 11.98 -10.52
C THR A 106 12.44 12.59 -10.37
N LEU A 107 11.39 11.86 -10.77
CA LEU A 107 10.00 12.30 -10.62
C LEU A 107 9.61 12.51 -9.15
N GLU A 108 10.08 11.67 -8.23
CA GLU A 108 9.85 11.83 -6.80
C GLU A 108 10.49 13.11 -6.26
N LYS A 109 11.74 13.41 -6.66
CA LYS A 109 12.43 14.65 -6.30
C LYS A 109 11.69 15.88 -6.84
N GLU A 110 11.30 15.88 -8.11
CA GLU A 110 10.54 16.96 -8.72
C GLU A 110 9.20 17.18 -8.01
N ASN A 111 8.44 16.10 -7.74
CA ASN A 111 7.18 16.19 -7.00
C ASN A 111 7.37 16.76 -5.58
N SER A 112 8.45 16.38 -4.89
CA SER A 112 8.76 16.93 -3.58
C SER A 112 9.05 18.44 -3.65
N GLY A 113 9.79 18.90 -4.67
CA GLY A 113 10.07 20.30 -4.94
C GLY A 113 8.80 21.11 -5.24
N LEU A 114 7.96 20.61 -6.14
CA LEU A 114 6.67 21.24 -6.48
C LEU A 114 5.77 21.37 -5.26
N LYS A 115 5.76 20.37 -4.37
CA LYS A 115 4.95 20.42 -3.13
C LYS A 115 5.42 21.54 -2.18
N ILE A 116 6.72 21.79 -2.11
CA ILE A 116 7.31 22.90 -1.34
C ILE A 116 6.92 24.24 -1.96
N GLU A 117 7.05 24.39 -3.28
CA GLU A 117 6.67 25.61 -3.99
C GLU A 117 5.17 25.93 -3.83
N ILE A 118 4.30 24.93 -3.96
CA ILE A 118 2.85 25.07 -3.72
C ILE A 118 2.58 25.56 -2.29
N ALA A 119 3.28 25.03 -1.30
CA ALA A 119 3.12 25.47 0.09
C ALA A 119 3.55 26.94 0.28
N ALA A 120 4.66 27.35 -0.34
CA ALA A 120 5.14 28.73 -0.32
C ALA A 120 4.15 29.68 -1.03
N LEU A 121 3.67 29.31 -2.22
CA LEU A 121 2.69 30.07 -2.98
C LEU A 121 1.38 30.24 -2.21
N LYS A 122 0.85 29.16 -1.60
CA LYS A 122 -0.34 29.24 -0.75
C LYS A 122 -0.17 30.24 0.39
N LYS A 123 1.00 30.27 1.04
CA LYS A 123 1.30 31.23 2.11
C LYS A 123 1.29 32.68 1.62
N VAL A 124 1.85 32.94 0.43
CA VAL A 124 1.82 34.28 -0.18
C VAL A 124 0.39 34.66 -0.55
N PHE A 125 -0.37 33.74 -1.14
CA PHE A 125 -1.76 33.96 -1.54
C PHE A 125 -2.65 34.29 -0.34
N SER A 126 -2.50 33.59 0.79
CA SER A 126 -3.24 33.93 2.02
C SER A 126 -2.96 35.36 2.49
N LYS A 127 -1.69 35.78 2.53
CA LYS A 127 -1.32 37.16 2.90
C LYS A 127 -1.92 38.19 1.92
N LEU A 128 -1.88 37.89 0.63
CA LEU A 128 -2.47 38.75 -0.40
C LEU A 128 -3.99 38.87 -0.20
N SER A 129 -4.67 37.74 0.03
CA SER A 129 -6.10 37.69 0.32
C SER A 129 -6.46 38.53 1.56
N ASP A 130 -5.69 38.40 2.65
CA ASP A 130 -5.86 39.22 3.86
C ASP A 130 -5.69 40.71 3.57
N SER A 131 -4.71 41.08 2.75
CA SER A 131 -4.49 42.46 2.35
C SER A 131 -5.63 43.01 1.47
N SER A 132 -6.16 42.18 0.56
CA SER A 132 -7.31 42.53 -0.29
C SER A 132 -8.54 42.83 0.55
N THR A 133 -8.87 41.97 1.52
CA THR A 133 -10.04 42.20 2.38
C THR A 133 -9.91 43.46 3.24
N LYS A 134 -8.68 43.85 3.64
CA LYS A 134 -8.42 45.11 4.34
C LYS A 134 -8.61 46.31 3.40
N LEU A 135 -8.13 46.21 2.17
CA LEU A 135 -8.32 47.24 1.14
C LEU A 135 -9.80 47.42 0.80
N ASP A 136 -10.56 46.34 0.62
CA ASP A 136 -12.00 46.38 0.33
C ASP A 136 -12.76 47.10 1.45
N LYS A 137 -12.41 46.85 2.71
CA LYS A 137 -12.96 47.58 3.87
C LYS A 137 -12.63 49.07 3.82
N LEU A 138 -11.38 49.44 3.51
CA LEU A 138 -10.96 50.83 3.38
C LEU A 138 -11.70 51.56 2.26
N ILE A 139 -11.81 50.96 1.08
CA ILE A 139 -12.53 51.54 -0.06
C ILE A 139 -14.03 51.65 0.26
N GLY A 140 -14.61 50.62 0.89
CA GLY A 140 -15.99 50.65 1.36
C GLY A 140 -16.26 51.81 2.32
N MET A 141 -15.29 52.14 3.20
CA MET A 141 -15.37 53.29 4.10
C MET A 141 -15.20 54.64 3.37
N GLN A 142 -14.28 54.75 2.40
CA GLN A 142 -14.08 55.99 1.63
C GLN A 142 -15.29 56.36 0.77
N ARG A 143 -16.05 55.38 0.27
CA ARG A 143 -17.28 55.64 -0.49
C ARG A 143 -18.37 56.37 0.32
N CYS A 144 -18.25 56.50 1.64
CA CYS A 144 -19.18 57.27 2.48
C CYS A 144 -18.74 58.71 2.79
N VAL A 145 -17.51 59.14 2.42
CA VAL A 145 -16.87 60.35 3.00
C VAL A 145 -16.66 61.49 1.99
N PHE A 146 -17.07 61.33 0.73
CA PHE A 146 -17.11 62.45 -0.20
C PHE A 146 -18.56 62.89 -0.37
N ASP A 147 -18.83 64.18 -0.21
CA ASP A 147 -20.09 64.82 -0.58
C ASP A 147 -20.47 64.36 -2.01
N LYS A 148 -21.41 63.43 -2.09
CA LYS A 148 -21.86 62.85 -3.35
C LYS A 148 -22.90 63.78 -3.96
N ALA A 149 -22.41 64.75 -4.72
CA ALA A 149 -23.23 65.55 -5.62
C ALA A 149 -22.84 65.26 -7.08
N GLY A 150 -23.78 64.73 -7.87
CA GLY A 150 -23.60 64.45 -9.29
C GLY A 150 -24.70 63.54 -9.87
N LEU A 151 -25.08 63.78 -11.14
CA LEU A 151 -26.09 63.01 -11.88
C LEU A 151 -25.68 61.52 -11.97
N GLY A 152 -26.54 60.63 -11.47
CA GLY A 152 -26.35 59.17 -11.50
C GLY A 152 -25.85 58.55 -10.17
N PHE A 153 -25.77 59.32 -9.08
CA PHE A 153 -25.45 58.77 -7.77
C PHE A 153 -26.66 58.07 -7.12
N ASP A 154 -26.53 56.77 -6.82
CA ASP A 154 -27.51 55.99 -6.05
C ASP A 154 -26.98 55.73 -4.62
N GLU A 155 -27.78 56.13 -3.64
CA GLU A 155 -27.44 56.15 -2.22
C GLU A 155 -27.49 54.73 -1.64
N MET A 156 -26.34 54.06 -1.58
CA MET A 156 -26.24 52.78 -0.88
C MET A 156 -26.41 52.97 0.63
N ASN A 157 -27.66 52.83 1.08
CA ASN A 157 -28.05 52.80 2.48
C ASN A 157 -27.30 51.70 3.26
N LYS A 158 -26.84 52.04 4.49
CA LYS A 158 -26.39 51.18 5.62
C LYS A 158 -24.88 50.94 5.81
N VAL A 159 -24.12 51.93 6.29
CA VAL A 159 -22.94 51.65 7.16
C VAL A 159 -22.82 52.69 8.30
N GLN A 160 -23.46 52.42 9.44
CA GLN A 160 -23.40 53.22 10.68
C GLN A 160 -22.19 52.86 11.58
N HIS A 161 -20.95 52.88 11.06
CA HIS A 161 -19.78 52.48 11.87
C HIS A 161 -18.68 53.53 12.07
N PHE A 162 -18.85 54.76 11.56
CA PHE A 162 -17.81 55.79 11.66
C PHE A 162 -17.63 56.41 13.06
N ASN A 163 -18.60 56.29 13.97
CA ASN A 163 -18.53 56.99 15.26
C ASN A 163 -17.45 56.43 16.21
N LYS A 164 -17.03 55.17 16.08
CA LYS A 164 -16.07 54.56 17.02
C LYS A 164 -14.59 54.92 16.80
N LEU A 165 -14.24 55.58 15.70
CA LEU A 165 -12.85 55.97 15.40
C LEU A 165 -12.54 57.44 15.71
N LEU A 166 -13.56 58.31 15.70
CA LEU A 166 -13.39 59.74 16.00
C LEU A 166 -13.37 60.06 17.50
N ASP A 167 -13.96 59.20 18.33
CA ASP A 167 -14.03 59.41 19.79
C ASP A 167 -12.69 59.22 20.52
N ARG A 168 -11.64 58.70 19.86
CA ARG A 168 -10.29 58.57 20.46
C ARG A 168 -9.49 59.88 20.55
N LYS A 169 -10.05 61.04 20.21
CA LYS A 169 -9.35 62.34 20.21
C LYS A 169 -9.94 63.41 21.16
N LYS A 170 -10.67 63.03 22.22
CA LYS A 170 -11.17 64.01 23.21
C LYS A 170 -10.50 63.99 24.59
N GLU A 171 -9.47 63.19 24.82
CA GLU A 171 -8.78 63.09 26.13
C GLU A 171 -7.30 63.51 26.10
N ASN A 172 -6.86 64.30 25.12
CA ASN A 172 -5.53 64.92 25.20
C ASN A 172 -5.63 66.19 26.05
N VAL A 173 -5.68 66.02 27.37
CA VAL A 173 -5.48 67.13 28.31
C VAL A 173 -4.02 67.56 28.20
N VAL A 174 -3.78 68.68 27.50
CA VAL A 174 -2.43 69.26 27.36
C VAL A 174 -1.95 69.69 28.75
N ASN A 175 -0.85 69.12 29.25
CA ASN A 175 -0.19 69.55 30.47
C ASN A 175 0.97 70.51 30.17
N CYS A 176 1.19 71.49 31.04
CA CYS A 176 2.31 72.41 30.93
C CYS A 176 3.57 71.79 31.52
N ASN A 177 4.64 71.67 30.73
CA ASN A 177 5.91 71.09 31.17
C ASN A 177 6.68 71.96 32.18
N PHE A 178 6.24 73.20 32.42
CA PHE A 178 6.89 74.14 33.35
C PHE A 178 6.23 74.15 34.74
N CYS A 179 4.89 74.29 34.81
CA CYS A 179 4.16 74.37 36.08
C CYS A 179 3.32 73.13 36.43
N GLY A 180 3.23 72.15 35.51
CA GLY A 180 2.47 70.91 35.73
C GLY A 180 0.94 71.05 35.65
N ASN A 181 0.41 72.26 35.46
CA ASN A 181 -1.03 72.49 35.35
C ASN A 181 -1.56 72.18 33.95
N PHE A 182 -2.82 71.74 33.89
CA PHE A 182 -3.51 71.39 32.63
C PHE A 182 -4.11 72.61 31.92
N GLY A 183 -4.21 72.56 30.60
CA GLY A 183 -4.99 73.50 29.79
C GLY A 183 -4.20 74.59 29.05
N HIS A 184 -2.87 74.62 29.14
CA HIS A 184 -2.01 75.55 28.40
C HIS A 184 -0.65 74.94 28.03
N LEU A 185 0.02 75.54 27.05
CA LEU A 185 1.36 75.16 26.58
C LEU A 185 2.43 76.01 27.30
N SER A 186 3.66 75.51 27.43
CA SER A 186 4.71 76.13 28.24
C SER A 186 5.09 77.57 27.87
N TYR A 187 4.82 78.02 26.64
CA TYR A 187 5.08 79.40 26.22
C TYR A 187 4.00 80.40 26.68
N ASN A 188 2.87 79.91 27.19
CA ASN A 188 1.76 80.70 27.75
C ASN A 188 1.67 80.55 29.28
N CYS A 189 2.73 80.07 29.93
CA CYS A 189 2.79 79.91 31.39
C CYS A 189 3.09 81.23 32.10
#